data_AF-A0A971JEB7-F1
#
_entry.id   AF-A0A971JEB7-F1
#
_cell.length_a   1.000
_cell.length_b   1.000
_cell.length_c   1.000
_cell.angle_alpha   90.00
_cell.angle_beta   90.00
_cell.angle_gamma   90.00
#
_symmetry.space_group_name_H-M   'P 1'
#
loop_
_entity.id
_entity.type
_entity.pdbx_description
1 polymer ?
#
loop_
_entity_poly.entity_id
_entity_poly.type
_entity_poly.pdbx_seq_one_letter_code
_entity_poly.pdbx_strand_id
1 'polypeptide(L)' 'MKYQESYLGSRAEFGEFIKKAIPDLFAGNLTVEGNPVALPSDTELTYKVKYDDDIEGGSVSIKVSWDNPEMDLELDV' A
#
# COMPACT_ATOMS: atom_id res chain seq x y z
N MET A 1 5.55 12.84 -4.22
CA MET A 1 4.66 13.26 -3.11
C MET A 1 4.35 12.05 -2.23
N LYS A 2 3.93 12.22 -0.97
CA LYS A 2 3.54 11.11 -0.09
C LYS A 2 2.08 11.29 0.30
N TYR A 3 1.26 10.25 0.08
CA TYR A 3 -0.16 10.23 0.43
C TYR A 3 -0.36 9.23 1.57
N GLN A 4 -1.12 9.59 2.60
CA GLN A 4 -1.36 8.74 3.76
C GLN A 4 -2.70 9.06 4.43
N GLU A 5 -3.53 8.04 4.62
CA GLU A 5 -4.70 8.10 5.50
C GLU A 5 -4.44 7.31 6.79
N SER A 6 -5.01 7.79 7.90
CA SER A 6 -4.88 7.14 9.21
C SER A 6 -6.26 6.91 9.79
N TYR A 7 -6.51 5.68 10.25
CA TYR A 7 -7.78 5.27 10.83
C TYR A 7 -7.54 4.74 12.24
N LEU A 8 -8.45 5.04 13.16
CA LEU A 8 -8.47 4.47 14.51
C LEU A 8 -9.78 3.69 14.66
N GLY A 9 -9.69 2.42 15.02
CA GLY A 9 -10.86 1.56 15.15
C GLY A 9 -10.55 0.23 15.85
N SER A 10 -11.59 -0.56 16.05
CA SER A 10 -11.50 -1.90 16.61
C SER A 10 -10.90 -2.92 15.62
N ARG A 11 -10.53 -4.10 16.13
CA ARG A 11 -10.06 -5.22 15.30
C ARG A 11 -11.08 -5.64 14.22
N ALA A 12 -12.38 -5.53 14.53
CA ALA A 12 -13.44 -5.87 13.58
C ALA A 12 -13.47 -4.87 12.42
N GLU A 13 -13.47 -3.57 12.73
CA GLU A 13 -13.44 -2.50 11.73
C GLU A 13 -12.18 -2.56 10.85
N PHE A 14 -11.02 -2.84 11.44
CA PHE A 14 -9.79 -3.09 10.68
C PHE A 14 -9.93 -4.29 9.74
N GLY A 15 -10.53 -5.38 10.22
CA GLY A 15 -10.77 -6.57 9.40
C GLY A 15 -11.71 -6.31 8.22
N GLU A 16 -12.76 -5.52 8.41
CA GLU A 16 -13.66 -5.09 7.34
C GLU A 16 -12.96 -4.16 6.34
N PHE A 17 -12.16 -3.21 6.84
CA PHE A 17 -11.35 -2.34 6.00
C PHE A 17 -10.42 -3.15 5.08
N ILE A 18 -9.65 -4.11 5.62
CA ILE A 18 -8.74 -4.94 4.82
C ILE A 18 -9.48 -5.78 3.78
N LYS A 19 -10.63 -6.37 4.15
CA LYS A 19 -11.46 -7.16 3.23
C LYS A 19 -12.01 -6.35 2.06
N LYS A 20 -12.09 -5.02 2.17
CA LYS A 20 -12.49 -4.12 1.10
C LYS A 20 -11.29 -3.55 0.35
N ALA A 21 -10.34 -2.97 1.07
CA ALA A 21 -9.22 -2.23 0.50
C ALA A 21 -8.31 -3.10 -0.37
N ILE A 22 -8.06 -4.35 0.02
CA ILE A 22 -7.18 -5.24 -0.75
C ILE A 22 -7.83 -5.62 -2.10
N PRO A 23 -9.09 -6.10 -2.17
CA PRO A 23 -9.76 -6.28 -3.45
C PRO A 23 -9.84 -4.99 -4.29
N ASP A 24 -10.15 -3.85 -3.67
CA ASP A 24 -10.22 -2.57 -4.38
C ASP A 24 -8.86 -2.17 -4.98
N LEU A 25 -7.74 -2.48 -4.31
CA LEU A 25 -6.39 -2.27 -4.84
C LEU A 25 -6.16 -3.08 -6.12
N PHE A 26 -6.46 -4.39 -6.08
CA PHE A 26 -6.28 -5.27 -7.26
C PHE A 26 -7.27 -4.97 -8.39
N ALA A 27 -8.43 -4.38 -8.07
CA ALA A 27 -9.39 -3.89 -9.06
C ALA A 27 -9.03 -2.50 -9.62
N GLY A 28 -8.01 -1.82 -9.10
CA GLY A 28 -7.64 -0.46 -9.51
C GLY A 28 -8.60 0.63 -9.00
N ASN A 29 -9.43 0.33 -8.00
CA ASN A 29 -10.44 1.23 -7.44
C ASN A 29 -10.01 1.87 -6.11
N LEU A 30 -8.91 1.41 -5.51
CA LEU A 30 -8.43 1.98 -4.25
C LEU A 30 -7.94 3.42 -4.51
N THR A 31 -8.44 4.35 -3.70
CA THR A 31 -7.95 5.72 -3.66
C THR A 31 -7.39 6.04 -2.28
N VAL A 32 -6.34 6.86 -2.23
CA VAL A 32 -5.75 7.39 -0.99
C VAL A 32 -5.69 8.91 -1.12
N GLU A 33 -6.36 9.62 -0.21
CA GLU A 33 -6.54 11.08 -0.27
C GLU A 33 -7.08 11.55 -1.65
N GLY A 34 -7.96 10.74 -2.25
CA GLY A 34 -8.55 10.99 -3.58
C GLY A 34 -7.64 10.64 -4.76
N ASN A 35 -6.41 10.17 -4.53
CA ASN A 35 -5.49 9.75 -5.58
C ASN A 35 -5.62 8.24 -5.82
N PRO A 36 -5.84 7.79 -7.07
CA PRO A 36 -5.94 6.36 -7.37
C PRO A 36 -4.60 5.66 -7.17
N VAL A 37 -4.64 4.47 -6.59
CA VAL A 37 -3.47 3.59 -6.46
C VAL A 37 -3.56 2.51 -7.54
N ALA A 38 -2.61 2.52 -8.48
CA ALA A 38 -2.51 1.53 -9.54
C ALA A 38 -1.21 0.72 -9.37
N LEU A 39 -1.35 -0.60 -9.31
CA LEU A 39 -0.20 -1.51 -9.35
C LEU A 39 0.23 -1.72 -10.82
N PRO A 40 1.52 -1.65 -11.15
CA PRO A 40 2.00 -1.94 -12.49
C PRO A 40 1.78 -3.44 -12.81
N SER A 41 1.43 -3.72 -14.05
CA SER A 41 1.24 -5.10 -14.55
C SER A 41 2.53 -5.71 -15.12
N ASP A 42 3.47 -4.86 -15.53
CA ASP A 42 4.67 -5.23 -16.31
C ASP A 42 5.97 -4.94 -15.55
N THR A 43 5.92 -4.81 -14.22
CA THR A 43 7.09 -4.53 -13.38
C THR A 43 7.10 -5.42 -12.15
N GLU A 44 8.29 -5.80 -11.70
CA GLU A 44 8.45 -6.57 -10.47
C GLU A 44 8.03 -5.74 -9.26
N LEU A 45 7.27 -6.36 -8.36
CA LEU A 45 6.85 -5.75 -7.11
C LEU A 45 7.78 -6.19 -5.99
N THR A 46 8.37 -5.24 -5.27
CA THR A 46 9.06 -5.51 -4.02
C THR A 46 8.06 -5.44 -2.86
N TYR A 47 7.91 -6.54 -2.12
CA TYR A 47 7.05 -6.63 -0.95
C TYR A 47 7.83 -6.91 0.33
N LYS A 48 7.43 -6.28 1.43
CA LYS A 48 8.05 -6.44 2.75
C LYS A 48 6.98 -6.44 3.83
N VAL A 49 7.05 -7.43 4.71
CA VAL A 49 6.26 -7.49 5.94
C VAL A 49 7.20 -7.26 7.12
N LYS A 50 6.83 -6.34 8.01
CA LYS A 50 7.50 -6.11 9.29
C LYS A 50 6.52 -6.33 10.43
N TYR A 51 6.99 -6.97 11.49
CA TYR A 51 6.30 -7.13 12.75
C TYR A 51 7.24 -6.70 13.86
N ASP A 52 6.74 -5.88 14.77
CA ASP A 52 7.45 -5.33 15.91
C ASP A 52 6.55 -5.54 17.13
N ASP A 53 7.09 -6.08 18.22
CA ASP A 53 6.34 -6.46 19.42
C ASP A 53 7.19 -6.18 20.65
N ASP A 54 6.69 -5.29 21.50
CA ASP A 54 7.38 -4.79 22.68
C ASP A 54 6.39 -4.64 23.84
N ILE A 55 6.94 -4.27 25.01
CA ILE A 55 6.18 -4.14 26.27
C ILE A 55 5.04 -3.10 26.15
N GLU A 56 5.18 -2.13 25.26
CA GLU A 56 4.20 -1.06 25.04
C GLU A 56 3.12 -1.43 24.01
N GLY A 57 3.29 -2.54 23.27
CA GLY A 57 2.34 -3.01 22.26
C GLY A 57 3.03 -3.62 21.04
N GLY A 58 2.26 -3.82 19.96
CA GLY A 58 2.76 -4.41 18.72
C GLY A 58 2.33 -3.63 17.49
N SER A 59 3.12 -3.73 16.43
CA SER A 59 2.84 -3.13 15.14
C SER A 59 3.10 -4.12 14.00
N VAL A 60 2.26 -4.06 12.96
CA VAL A 60 2.48 -4.81 11.73
C VAL A 60 2.40 -3.85 10.56
N SER A 61 3.36 -3.96 9.64
CA SER A 61 3.43 -3.15 8.42
C SER A 61 3.59 -4.06 7.22
N ILE A 62 2.70 -3.91 6.24
CA ILE A 62 2.80 -4.55 4.92
C ILE A 62 3.09 -3.44 3.92
N LYS A 63 4.26 -3.50 3.29
CA LYS A 63 4.69 -2.52 2.28
C LYS A 63 4.86 -3.23 0.95
N VAL A 64 4.26 -2.67 -0.09
CA VAL A 64 4.54 -2.98 -1.50
C VAL A 64 5.15 -1.74 -2.14
N SER A 65 6.12 -1.93 -3.02
CA SER A 65 6.82 -0.86 -3.73
C SER A 65 7.24 -1.36 -5.11
N TRP A 66 7.21 -0.47 -6.09
CA TRP A 66 7.58 -0.73 -7.47
C TRP A 66 8.29 0.49 -8.02
N ASP A 67 9.17 0.25 -8.99
CA ASP A 67 9.75 1.31 -9.77
C ASP A 67 8.76 1.79 -10.83
N ASN A 68 8.92 3.04 -11.26
CA ASN A 68 8.11 3.60 -12.33
C ASN A 68 8.83 3.36 -13.66
N PRO A 69 8.40 2.39 -14.49
CA PRO A 69 9.13 2.05 -15.72
C PRO A 69 9.16 3.20 -16.73
N GLU A 70 8.21 4.14 -16.67
CA GLU A 70 8.17 5.31 -17.55
C GLU A 70 9.20 6.39 -17.17
N MET A 71 9.66 6.43 -15.91
CA MET A 71 10.70 7.39 -15.48
C MET A 71 12.12 6.94 -15.83
N ASP A 72 12.35 5.66 -16.08
CA ASP A 72 13.68 5.13 -16.41
C ASP A 72 14.07 5.44 -17.88
N LEU A 73 13.06 5.62 -18.75
CA LEU A 73 13.24 5.94 -20.18
C LEU A 73 13.64 7.40 -20.46
N GLU A 74 13.47 8.32 -19.49
CA GLU A 74 13.77 9.75 -19.69
C GLU A 74 15.19 10.16 -19.26
N LEU A 75 15.98 9.24 -18.67
CA LEU A 75 17.33 9.52 -18.17
C LEU A 75 18.46 9.14 -19.16
N ASP A 76 18.12 8.60 -20.33
CA ASP A 76 19.06 8.11 -21.36
C ASP A 76 19.05 8.96 -22.66
N VAL A 77 18.75 10.26 -22.56
CA VAL A 77 18.79 11.24 -23.68
C VAL A 77 19.63 12.49 -23.37
#